data_AF-A0A5Q0GR49-F1
#
_entry.id   AF-A0A5Q0GR49-F1
#
_cell.length_a   1.000
_cell.length_b   1.000
_cell.length_c   1.000
_cell.angle_alpha   90.00
_cell.angle_beta   90.00
_cell.angle_gamma   90.00
#
_symmetry.space_group_name_H-M   'P 1'
#
loop_
_entity.id
_entity.type
_entity.pdbx_description
1 polymer ?
#
loop_
_entity_poly.entity_id
_entity_poly.type
_entity_poly.pdbx_seq_one_letter_code
_entity_poly.pdbx_strand_id
1 'polypeptide(L)'
;MLLPTPADVAAATADPLPRWAARSLLPGRGGAAWAHRDAVAVWAPDLFRFDRLVLAGPPEDVLVLLREHAHPGCRPLVTAEVAEGLDWPRRGSFGWMERSGALAADGGRWLGEDEWDEVEALLRKANPDSWAWPREPGPTRWAGIRAGDGTLVSVAADAWSAPDVGFIAGVATHPDHRGRSLSTRVCAFVASALLAAHGTCGLMVDGDNAVAIGLYRKLGFHYRAVIALDA
;
A
#
# COMPACT_ATOMS: atom_id res chain seq x y z
N MET A 1 22.44 -3.34 -12.25
CA MET A 1 22.69 -4.61 -11.52
C MET A 1 21.35 -5.27 -11.24
N LEU A 2 21.20 -6.59 -11.43
CA LEU A 2 19.97 -7.30 -11.09
C LEU A 2 19.87 -7.51 -9.56
N LEU A 3 18.67 -7.36 -9.00
CA LEU A 3 18.34 -7.64 -7.61
C LEU A 3 17.35 -8.83 -7.57
N PRO A 4 17.83 -10.07 -7.36
CA PRO A 4 17.01 -11.25 -7.57
C PRO A 4 15.95 -11.49 -6.48
N THR A 5 16.12 -10.94 -5.27
CA THR A 5 15.23 -11.20 -4.14
C THR A 5 14.74 -9.92 -3.44
N PRO A 6 13.64 -9.99 -2.66
CA PRO A 6 13.23 -8.88 -1.82
C PRO A 6 14.31 -8.42 -0.83
N ALA A 7 15.15 -9.34 -0.36
CA ALA A 7 16.26 -9.03 0.54
C ALA A 7 17.35 -8.19 -0.16
N ASP A 8 17.62 -8.45 -1.44
CA ASP A 8 18.56 -7.65 -2.23
C ASP A 8 18.02 -6.23 -2.46
N VAL A 9 16.71 -6.08 -2.67
CA VAL A 9 16.06 -4.76 -2.76
C VAL A 9 16.17 -4.01 -1.43
N ALA A 10 15.88 -4.67 -0.30
CA ALA A 10 15.97 -4.06 1.03
C ALA A 10 17.42 -3.69 1.42
N ALA A 11 18.42 -4.41 0.89
CA ALA A 11 19.83 -4.06 1.06
C ALA A 11 20.25 -2.86 0.18
N ALA A 12 19.63 -2.71 -0.99
CA ALA A 12 19.94 -1.63 -1.94
C ALA A 12 19.22 -0.31 -1.64
N THR A 13 18.07 -0.33 -0.95
CA THR A 13 17.34 0.90 -0.59
C THR A 13 16.61 0.75 0.74
N ALA A 14 16.61 1.84 1.52
CA ALA A 14 15.80 1.93 2.74
C ALA A 14 14.34 2.32 2.45
N ASP A 15 14.04 2.87 1.26
CA ASP A 15 12.71 3.39 0.91
C ASP A 15 11.67 2.25 0.86
N PRO A 16 10.59 2.33 1.67
CA PRO A 16 9.56 1.30 1.68
C PRO A 16 8.79 1.13 0.37
N LEU A 17 8.76 2.12 -0.54
CA LEU A 17 8.05 2.01 -1.81
C LEU A 17 8.60 0.88 -2.72
N PRO A 18 9.89 0.87 -3.11
CA PRO A 18 10.47 -0.25 -3.85
C PRO A 18 10.42 -1.57 -3.07
N ARG A 19 10.60 -1.54 -1.74
CA ARG A 19 10.57 -2.74 -0.88
C ARG A 19 9.18 -3.38 -0.87
N TRP A 20 8.12 -2.57 -0.82
CA TRP A 20 6.75 -3.03 -1.00
C TRP A 20 6.54 -3.67 -2.39
N ALA A 21 7.05 -3.03 -3.44
CA ALA A 21 6.97 -3.57 -4.79
C ALA A 21 7.75 -4.90 -4.94
N ALA A 22 8.82 -5.09 -4.16
CA ALA A 22 9.66 -6.29 -4.20
C ALA A 22 8.92 -7.57 -3.85
N ARG A 23 7.68 -7.51 -3.35
CA ARG A 23 6.79 -8.69 -3.30
C ARG A 23 6.69 -9.41 -4.64
N SER A 24 6.83 -8.71 -5.77
CA SER A 24 6.78 -9.30 -7.12
C SER A 24 7.94 -10.26 -7.42
N LEU A 25 9.01 -10.22 -6.62
CA LEU A 25 10.16 -11.12 -6.72
C LEU A 25 9.94 -12.45 -6.00
N LEU A 26 8.84 -12.59 -5.24
CA LEU A 26 8.48 -13.87 -4.65
C LEU A 26 8.10 -14.89 -5.74
N PRO A 27 8.30 -16.20 -5.50
CA PRO A 27 8.02 -17.24 -6.50
C PRO A 27 6.63 -17.11 -7.13
N GLY A 28 6.57 -17.20 -8.46
CA GLY A 28 5.32 -17.20 -9.23
C GLY A 28 4.67 -15.82 -9.47
N ARG A 29 5.33 -14.71 -9.12
CA ARG A 29 4.78 -13.35 -9.30
C ARG A 29 5.33 -12.55 -10.48
N GLY A 30 6.36 -13.05 -11.17
CA GLY A 30 6.81 -12.51 -12.46
C GLY A 30 7.45 -11.12 -12.43
N GLY A 31 7.88 -10.64 -11.26
CA GLY A 31 8.59 -9.37 -11.12
C GLY A 31 10.08 -9.46 -11.46
N ALA A 32 10.70 -8.29 -11.55
CA ALA A 32 12.15 -8.13 -11.67
C ALA A 32 12.58 -6.85 -10.98
N ALA A 33 13.83 -6.76 -10.53
CA ALA A 33 14.34 -5.56 -9.88
C ALA A 33 15.78 -5.29 -10.28
N TRP A 34 16.14 -4.01 -10.32
CA TRP A 34 17.43 -3.54 -10.77
C TRP A 34 17.91 -2.39 -9.89
N ALA A 35 19.23 -2.26 -9.77
CA ALA A 35 19.89 -1.10 -9.20
C ALA A 35 20.79 -0.43 -10.25
N HIS A 36 20.82 0.89 -10.26
CA HIS A 36 21.79 1.70 -10.96
C HIS A 36 22.29 2.77 -9.98
N ARG A 37 23.56 2.65 -9.53
CA ARG A 37 24.13 3.52 -8.49
C ARG A 37 23.20 3.58 -7.27
N ASP A 38 22.69 4.76 -6.93
CA ASP A 38 21.85 4.98 -5.75
C ASP A 38 20.35 4.86 -6.06
N ALA A 39 19.99 4.46 -7.28
CA ALA A 39 18.61 4.19 -7.67
C ALA A 39 18.28 2.69 -7.73
N VAL A 40 17.04 2.38 -7.36
CA VAL A 40 16.44 1.05 -7.45
C VAL A 40 15.14 1.16 -8.26
N ALA A 41 14.90 0.17 -9.12
CA ALA A 41 13.66 -0.01 -9.86
C ALA A 41 13.13 -1.42 -9.62
N VAL A 42 11.82 -1.53 -9.37
CA VAL A 42 11.15 -2.81 -9.19
C VAL A 42 9.94 -2.89 -10.12
N TRP A 43 10.02 -3.81 -11.06
CA TRP A 43 8.89 -4.23 -11.88
C TRP A 43 7.99 -5.17 -11.07
N ALA A 44 6.73 -4.79 -10.95
CA ALA A 44 5.73 -5.48 -10.15
C ALA A 44 4.39 -5.55 -10.90
N PRO A 45 4.14 -6.68 -11.61
CA PRO A 45 2.85 -6.95 -12.22
C PRO A 45 1.72 -6.99 -11.18
N ASP A 46 0.53 -6.51 -11.57
CA ASP A 46 -0.69 -6.54 -10.74
C ASP A 46 -0.56 -5.95 -9.32
N LEU A 47 0.42 -5.06 -9.11
CA LEU A 47 0.65 -4.41 -7.83
C LEU A 47 -0.36 -3.28 -7.62
N PHE A 48 -1.25 -3.47 -6.65
CA PHE A 48 -2.31 -2.52 -6.34
C PHE A 48 -3.11 -2.17 -7.62
N ARG A 49 -3.56 -3.25 -8.30
CA ARG A 49 -4.37 -3.26 -9.53
C ARG A 49 -3.68 -2.76 -10.81
N PHE A 50 -2.38 -2.49 -10.77
CA PHE A 50 -1.65 -2.10 -11.98
C PHE A 50 -0.30 -2.79 -12.08
N ASP A 51 0.14 -2.92 -13.30
CA ASP A 51 1.53 -3.17 -13.65
C ASP A 51 2.38 -1.95 -13.30
N ARG A 52 3.23 -2.06 -12.28
CA ARG A 52 4.02 -0.95 -11.76
C ARG A 52 5.50 -1.14 -12.00
N LEU A 53 6.18 -0.05 -12.33
CA LEU A 53 7.62 0.08 -12.20
C LEU A 53 7.88 1.06 -11.05
N VAL A 54 8.14 0.57 -9.84
CA VAL A 54 8.35 1.44 -8.67
C VAL A 54 9.82 1.80 -8.57
N LEU A 55 10.14 3.10 -8.55
CA LEU A 55 11.52 3.57 -8.50
C LEU A 55 11.77 4.52 -7.33
N ALA A 56 12.97 4.47 -6.79
CA ALA A 56 13.49 5.41 -5.80
C ALA A 56 14.98 5.63 -6.01
N GLY A 57 15.48 6.79 -5.60
CA GLY A 57 16.87 7.23 -5.76
C GLY A 57 16.95 8.64 -6.36
N PRO A 58 18.17 9.15 -6.61
CA PRO A 58 18.37 10.45 -7.26
C PRO A 58 17.71 10.50 -8.65
N PRO A 59 17.10 11.63 -9.06
CA PRO A 59 16.40 11.75 -10.34
C PRO A 59 17.23 11.33 -11.57
N GLU A 60 18.52 11.66 -11.60
CA GLU A 60 19.44 11.32 -12.67
C GLU A 60 19.65 9.82 -12.84
N ASP A 61 19.74 9.09 -11.74
CA ASP A 61 19.94 7.63 -11.74
C ASP A 61 18.61 6.90 -11.97
N VAL A 62 17.50 7.44 -11.45
CA VAL A 62 16.13 6.98 -11.74
C VAL A 62 15.82 7.11 -13.23
N LEU A 63 16.23 8.21 -13.88
CA LEU A 63 16.02 8.43 -15.31
C LEU A 63 16.69 7.35 -16.18
N VAL A 64 17.85 6.83 -15.76
CA VAL A 64 18.52 5.71 -16.44
C VAL A 64 17.63 4.46 -16.38
N LEU A 65 17.18 4.09 -15.18
CA LEU A 65 16.33 2.91 -14.98
C LEU A 65 14.96 3.06 -15.66
N LEU A 66 14.37 4.26 -15.67
CA LEU A 66 13.16 4.55 -16.43
C LEU A 66 13.34 4.27 -17.91
N ARG A 67 14.40 4.79 -18.52
CA ARG A 67 14.67 4.59 -19.97
C ARG A 67 14.94 3.13 -20.32
N GLU A 68 15.57 2.38 -19.43
CA GLU A 68 15.91 0.97 -19.67
C GLU A 68 14.72 0.02 -19.48
N HIS A 69 13.79 0.33 -18.57
CA HIS A 69 12.79 -0.63 -18.10
C HIS A 69 11.34 -0.18 -18.22
N ALA A 70 11.06 1.10 -18.45
CA ALA A 70 9.70 1.53 -18.75
C ALA A 70 9.30 1.03 -20.14
N HIS A 71 8.08 0.50 -20.23
CA HIS A 71 7.50 0.01 -21.48
C HIS A 71 6.00 0.31 -21.52
N PRO A 72 5.36 0.27 -22.71
CA PRO A 72 3.92 0.48 -22.82
C PRO A 72 3.14 -0.40 -21.85
N GLY A 73 2.18 0.20 -21.15
CA GLY A 73 1.33 -0.49 -20.18
C GLY A 73 1.85 -0.51 -18.75
N CYS A 74 3.17 -0.34 -18.52
CA CYS A 74 3.66 -0.14 -17.15
C CYS A 74 3.24 1.24 -16.63
N ARG A 75 3.10 1.37 -15.32
CA ARG A 75 2.82 2.63 -14.63
C ARG A 75 3.98 2.93 -13.69
N PRO A 76 5.00 3.68 -14.15
CA PRO A 76 6.10 4.03 -13.27
C PRO A 76 5.59 4.86 -12.09
N LEU A 77 6.14 4.60 -10.91
CA LEU A 77 5.75 5.25 -9.67
C LEU A 77 6.99 5.75 -8.95
N VAL A 78 7.03 7.05 -8.67
CA VAL A 78 8.10 7.72 -7.94
C VAL A 78 7.52 8.67 -6.90
N THR A 79 8.35 9.17 -5.98
CA THR A 79 7.93 10.29 -5.12
C THR A 79 7.78 11.58 -5.94
N ALA A 80 7.01 12.54 -5.42
CA ALA A 80 6.87 13.84 -6.06
C ALA A 80 8.21 14.58 -6.20
N GLU A 81 9.07 14.48 -5.20
CA GLU A 81 10.43 15.04 -5.23
C GLU A 81 11.26 14.49 -6.39
N VAL A 82 11.23 13.16 -6.62
CA VAL A 82 11.91 12.56 -7.76
C VAL A 82 11.28 13.01 -9.07
N ALA A 83 9.95 13.04 -9.17
CA ALA A 83 9.24 13.48 -10.37
C ALA A 83 9.48 14.95 -10.74
N GLU A 84 9.87 15.81 -9.80
CA GLU A 84 10.25 17.21 -10.09
C GLU A 84 11.58 17.30 -10.84
N GLY A 85 12.52 16.39 -10.56
CA GLY A 85 13.80 16.30 -11.27
C GLY A 85 13.74 15.55 -12.60
N LEU A 86 12.57 15.01 -12.98
CA LEU A 86 12.37 14.24 -14.20
C LEU A 86 11.61 15.05 -15.24
N ASP A 87 12.18 15.18 -16.43
CA ASP A 87 11.44 15.58 -17.63
C ASP A 87 10.71 14.37 -18.22
N TRP A 88 9.65 13.95 -17.52
CA TRP A 88 8.87 12.75 -17.87
C TRP A 88 7.36 13.01 -17.68
N PRO A 89 6.49 12.59 -18.62
CA PRO A 89 5.06 12.86 -18.53
C PRO A 89 4.40 12.24 -17.29
N ARG A 90 3.47 12.98 -16.68
CA ARG A 90 2.80 12.61 -15.42
C ARG A 90 1.36 12.19 -15.70
N ARG A 91 0.97 11.04 -15.17
CA ARG A 91 -0.40 10.52 -15.24
C ARG A 91 -1.28 11.02 -14.10
N GLY A 92 -0.72 11.12 -12.90
CA GLY A 92 -1.50 11.53 -11.73
C GLY A 92 -0.70 11.55 -10.43
N SER A 93 -1.30 12.12 -9.39
CA SER A 93 -0.71 12.27 -8.06
C SER A 93 -1.64 11.74 -6.97
N PHE A 94 -1.06 11.09 -5.97
CA PHE A 94 -1.75 10.60 -4.78
C PHE A 94 -0.76 10.50 -3.61
N GLY A 95 -1.25 10.07 -2.45
CA GLY A 95 -0.47 9.90 -1.24
C GLY A 95 -0.02 8.47 -1.02
N TRP A 96 1.24 8.31 -0.65
CA TRP A 96 1.74 7.16 0.08
C TRP A 96 1.87 7.55 1.55
N MET A 97 1.39 6.70 2.46
CA MET A 97 1.61 6.88 3.88
C MET A 97 2.27 5.66 4.49
N GLU A 98 3.27 5.89 5.34
CA GLU A 98 4.04 4.80 5.96
C GLU A 98 4.41 5.09 7.40
N ARG A 99 4.69 4.02 8.15
CA ARG A 99 5.42 4.09 9.41
C ARG A 99 6.12 2.79 9.73
N SER A 100 7.06 2.90 10.65
CA SER A 100 7.76 1.77 11.26
C SER A 100 7.66 1.87 12.80
N GLY A 101 8.15 0.84 13.48
CA GLY A 101 8.13 0.76 14.95
C GLY A 101 6.84 0.18 15.51
N ALA A 102 6.61 0.34 16.81
CA ALA A 102 5.50 -0.31 17.51
C ALA A 102 4.19 0.50 17.43
N LEU A 103 3.04 -0.20 17.52
CA LEU A 103 1.72 0.40 17.73
C LEU A 103 0.90 -0.50 18.64
N ALA A 104 0.17 0.09 19.58
CA ALA A 104 -0.84 -0.65 20.32
C ALA A 104 -2.05 -0.93 19.42
N ALA A 105 -2.49 -2.18 19.39
CA ALA A 105 -3.75 -2.56 18.74
C ALA A 105 -4.97 -1.99 19.49
N ASP A 106 -6.06 -1.72 18.78
CA ASP A 106 -7.33 -1.29 19.39
C ASP A 106 -8.54 -1.82 18.61
N GLY A 107 -9.52 -2.39 19.33
CA GLY A 107 -10.92 -2.43 18.91
C GLY A 107 -11.31 -3.37 17.78
N GLY A 108 -10.37 -4.05 17.13
CA GLY A 108 -10.62 -4.99 16.03
C GLY A 108 -10.21 -6.44 16.32
N ARG A 109 -10.66 -7.36 15.46
CA ARG A 109 -10.16 -8.74 15.37
C ARG A 109 -10.03 -9.17 13.92
N TRP A 110 -9.20 -10.16 13.65
CA TRP A 110 -9.21 -10.87 12.37
C TRP A 110 -10.55 -11.62 12.19
N LEU A 111 -11.07 -11.58 10.98
CA LEU A 111 -12.30 -12.24 10.55
C LEU A 111 -11.98 -13.55 9.85
N GLY A 112 -12.83 -14.56 10.04
CA GLY A 112 -12.80 -15.80 9.26
C GLY A 112 -13.28 -15.58 7.83
N GLU A 113 -12.90 -16.47 6.90
CA GLU A 113 -13.35 -16.40 5.50
C GLU A 113 -14.87 -16.59 5.34
N ASP A 114 -15.50 -17.26 6.30
CA ASP A 114 -16.96 -17.39 6.44
C ASP A 114 -17.66 -16.06 6.75
N GLU A 115 -16.93 -15.07 7.26
CA GLU A 115 -17.44 -13.72 7.56
C GLU A 115 -17.21 -12.73 6.41
N TRP A 116 -16.53 -13.12 5.32
CA TRP A 116 -16.14 -12.20 4.24
C TRP A 116 -17.33 -11.70 3.42
N ASP A 117 -18.47 -12.38 3.44
CA ASP A 117 -19.69 -11.89 2.79
C ASP A 117 -20.23 -10.63 3.49
N GLU A 118 -20.06 -10.52 4.81
CA GLU A 118 -20.38 -9.30 5.55
C GLU A 118 -19.42 -8.16 5.22
N VAL A 119 -18.14 -8.49 4.98
CA VAL A 119 -17.13 -7.51 4.55
C VAL A 119 -17.49 -6.93 3.19
N GLU A 120 -17.86 -7.80 2.25
CA GLU A 120 -18.30 -7.41 0.91
C GLU A 120 -19.57 -6.55 0.96
N ALA A 121 -20.55 -6.94 1.77
CA ALA A 121 -21.77 -6.15 1.98
C ALA A 121 -21.47 -4.77 2.57
N LEU A 122 -20.56 -4.68 3.54
CA LEU A 122 -20.14 -3.41 4.13
C LEU A 122 -19.40 -2.53 3.11
N LEU A 123 -18.49 -3.09 2.32
CA LEU A 123 -17.78 -2.34 1.27
C LEU A 123 -18.75 -1.79 0.23
N ARG A 124 -19.66 -2.61 -0.30
CA ARG A 124 -20.70 -2.15 -1.24
C ARG A 124 -21.49 -0.96 -0.69
N LYS A 125 -21.80 -0.98 0.62
CA LYS A 125 -22.58 0.08 1.26
C LYS A 125 -21.76 1.34 1.55
N ALA A 126 -20.53 1.19 2.02
CA ALA A 126 -19.76 2.26 2.63
C ALA A 126 -18.62 2.81 1.76
N ASN A 127 -18.12 2.02 0.81
CA ASN A 127 -17.03 2.35 -0.11
C ASN A 127 -17.11 1.48 -1.39
N PRO A 128 -18.13 1.69 -2.26
CA PRO A 128 -18.33 0.88 -3.47
C PRO A 128 -17.19 1.01 -4.49
N ASP A 129 -16.37 2.05 -4.38
CA ASP A 129 -15.19 2.28 -5.24
C ASP A 129 -13.91 1.69 -4.63
N SER A 130 -14.03 0.80 -3.63
CA SER A 130 -12.89 0.15 -3.00
C SER A 130 -12.01 -0.57 -4.01
N TRP A 131 -10.71 -0.50 -3.79
CA TRP A 131 -9.69 -1.20 -4.57
C TRP A 131 -9.43 -2.60 -4.04
N ALA A 132 -9.90 -2.92 -2.84
CA ALA A 132 -9.72 -4.20 -2.19
C ALA A 132 -11.09 -4.81 -1.92
N TRP A 133 -11.28 -6.04 -2.38
CA TRP A 133 -12.47 -6.85 -2.16
C TRP A 133 -12.09 -8.22 -1.63
N PRO A 134 -12.92 -8.83 -0.78
CA PRO A 134 -12.71 -10.21 -0.35
C PRO A 134 -12.64 -11.15 -1.56
N ARG A 135 -11.75 -12.15 -1.49
CA ARG A 135 -11.56 -13.20 -2.53
C ARG A 135 -11.03 -12.71 -3.88
N GLU A 136 -10.78 -11.41 -4.05
CA GLU A 136 -10.05 -10.87 -5.19
C GLU A 136 -8.52 -10.94 -4.96
N PRO A 137 -7.70 -10.90 -6.03
CA PRO A 137 -6.25 -10.76 -5.90
C PRO A 137 -5.86 -9.51 -5.10
N GLY A 138 -4.96 -9.67 -4.13
CA GLY A 138 -4.39 -8.56 -3.35
C GLY A 138 -4.63 -8.70 -1.86
N PRO A 139 -5.88 -8.53 -1.37
CA PRO A 139 -6.25 -8.78 0.03
C PRO A 139 -6.00 -10.23 0.45
N THR A 140 -5.40 -10.42 1.62
CA THR A 140 -5.10 -11.75 2.17
C THR A 140 -5.93 -12.08 3.41
N ARG A 141 -6.29 -11.06 4.19
CA ARG A 141 -7.16 -11.20 5.37
C ARG A 141 -7.79 -9.87 5.74
N TRP A 142 -8.91 -9.96 6.46
CA TRP A 142 -9.72 -8.83 6.87
C TRP A 142 -9.83 -8.76 8.38
N ALA A 143 -9.70 -7.56 8.93
CA ALA A 143 -10.04 -7.28 10.32
C ALA A 143 -11.37 -6.52 10.38
N GLY A 144 -12.11 -6.72 11.47
CA GLY A 144 -13.43 -6.12 11.66
C GLY A 144 -13.69 -5.65 13.08
N ILE A 145 -14.59 -4.67 13.19
CA ILE A 145 -15.24 -4.24 14.43
C ILE A 145 -16.73 -4.47 14.28
N ARG A 146 -17.34 -5.11 15.28
CA ARG A 146 -18.78 -5.31 15.37
C ARG A 146 -19.41 -4.35 16.38
N ALA A 147 -20.65 -3.92 16.10
CA ALA A 147 -21.47 -3.18 17.05
C ALA A 147 -22.03 -4.13 18.14
N GLY A 148 -22.69 -3.58 19.16
CA GLY A 148 -23.21 -4.36 20.28
C GLY A 148 -24.29 -5.39 19.90
N ASP A 149 -24.94 -5.19 18.76
CA ASP A 149 -25.91 -6.12 18.16
C ASP A 149 -25.25 -7.20 17.27
N GLY A 150 -23.92 -7.18 17.15
CA GLY A 150 -23.16 -8.11 16.32
C GLY A 150 -22.93 -7.64 14.89
N THR A 151 -23.55 -6.54 14.42
CA THR A 151 -23.39 -6.05 13.04
C THR A 151 -21.94 -5.67 12.75
N LEU A 152 -21.37 -6.10 11.63
CA LEU A 152 -20.05 -5.64 11.17
C LEU A 152 -20.11 -4.17 10.73
N VAL A 153 -19.37 -3.30 11.42
CA VAL A 153 -19.50 -1.83 11.24
C VAL A 153 -18.22 -1.15 10.79
N SER A 154 -17.06 -1.80 10.87
CA SER A 154 -15.82 -1.25 10.33
C SER A 154 -14.87 -2.36 9.94
N VAL A 155 -14.18 -2.20 8.81
CA VAL A 155 -13.21 -3.16 8.28
C VAL A 155 -11.95 -2.49 7.78
N ALA A 156 -10.87 -3.26 7.75
CA ALA A 156 -9.62 -2.94 7.05
C ALA A 156 -8.94 -4.25 6.63
N ALA A 157 -8.25 -4.24 5.50
CA ALA A 157 -7.53 -5.41 4.96
C ALA A 157 -6.02 -5.29 5.14
N ASP A 158 -5.39 -6.43 5.37
CA ASP A 158 -4.02 -6.70 4.96
C ASP A 158 -4.06 -7.07 3.46
N ALA A 159 -3.40 -6.29 2.61
CA ALA A 159 -3.50 -6.45 1.16
C ALA A 159 -2.20 -6.08 0.46
N TRP A 160 -1.74 -6.87 -0.51
CA TRP A 160 -0.47 -6.65 -1.22
C TRP A 160 0.75 -6.47 -0.29
N SER A 161 0.76 -7.06 0.89
CA SER A 161 1.93 -7.03 1.77
C SER A 161 3.14 -7.71 1.11
N ALA A 162 4.30 -7.14 1.36
CA ALA A 162 5.64 -7.66 1.05
C ALA A 162 6.27 -8.26 2.31
N PRO A 163 7.39 -9.00 2.22
CA PRO A 163 8.04 -9.57 3.40
C PRO A 163 8.33 -8.55 4.51
N ASP A 164 8.75 -7.34 4.14
CA ASP A 164 9.21 -6.28 5.05
C ASP A 164 8.37 -4.99 5.00
N VAL A 165 7.28 -5.00 4.24
CA VAL A 165 6.29 -3.91 4.21
C VAL A 165 4.88 -4.49 4.20
N GLY A 166 4.19 -4.42 5.34
CA GLY A 166 2.76 -4.69 5.40
C GLY A 166 1.98 -3.56 4.76
N PHE A 167 0.82 -3.84 4.16
CA PHE A 167 0.05 -2.82 3.45
C PHE A 167 -1.44 -2.88 3.77
N ILE A 168 -2.00 -1.72 4.13
CA ILE A 168 -3.41 -1.55 4.49
C ILE A 168 -4.22 -1.13 3.26
N ALA A 169 -5.34 -1.80 3.02
CA ALA A 169 -6.32 -1.40 2.01
C ALA A 169 -7.76 -1.68 2.47
N GLY A 170 -8.74 -1.36 1.64
CA GLY A 170 -10.14 -1.79 1.84
C GLY A 170 -10.80 -1.22 3.09
N VAL A 171 -10.37 -0.05 3.57
CA VAL A 171 -10.92 0.51 4.79
C VAL A 171 -12.32 1.06 4.54
N ALA A 172 -13.28 0.61 5.35
CA ALA A 172 -14.65 1.08 5.29
C ALA A 172 -15.30 1.06 6.68
N THR A 173 -16.16 2.04 6.94
CA THR A 173 -16.98 2.10 8.16
C THR A 173 -18.43 2.39 7.75
N HIS A 174 -19.35 1.63 8.33
CA HIS A 174 -20.77 1.73 8.08
C HIS A 174 -21.24 3.19 8.29
N PRO A 175 -22.02 3.79 7.36
CA PRO A 175 -22.40 5.19 7.44
C PRO A 175 -23.01 5.62 8.79
N ASP A 176 -23.92 4.80 9.33
CA ASP A 176 -24.62 5.06 10.60
C ASP A 176 -23.72 4.95 11.85
N HIS A 177 -22.48 4.49 11.68
CA HIS A 177 -21.50 4.30 12.75
C HIS A 177 -20.26 5.20 12.59
N ARG A 178 -20.27 6.14 11.64
CA ARG A 178 -19.20 7.14 11.46
C ARG A 178 -19.12 8.09 12.66
N GLY A 179 -18.00 8.81 12.78
CA GLY A 179 -17.76 9.75 13.89
C GLY A 179 -17.43 9.09 15.24
N ARG A 180 -17.28 7.77 15.29
CA ARG A 180 -16.99 6.99 16.50
C ARG A 180 -15.57 6.41 16.52
N SER A 181 -14.67 6.97 15.72
CA SER A 181 -13.27 6.55 15.55
C SER A 181 -13.06 5.08 15.14
N LEU A 182 -14.09 4.38 14.63
CA LEU A 182 -14.00 2.94 14.33
C LEU A 182 -12.95 2.61 13.26
N SER A 183 -12.85 3.42 12.21
CA SER A 183 -11.80 3.28 11.19
C SER A 183 -10.40 3.43 11.80
N THR A 184 -10.21 4.40 12.71
CA THR A 184 -8.95 4.59 13.42
C THR A 184 -8.57 3.36 14.24
N ARG A 185 -9.54 2.78 14.96
CA ARG A 185 -9.33 1.61 15.82
C ARG A 185 -8.97 0.38 14.99
N VAL A 186 -9.79 0.04 13.98
CA VAL A 186 -9.51 -1.13 13.14
C VAL A 186 -8.19 -0.99 12.39
N CYS A 187 -7.84 0.21 11.93
CA CYS A 187 -6.53 0.47 11.32
C CYS A 187 -5.39 0.35 12.34
N ALA A 188 -5.57 0.76 13.59
CA ALA A 188 -4.57 0.55 14.64
C ALA A 188 -4.33 -0.94 14.92
N PHE A 189 -5.40 -1.74 14.96
CA PHE A 189 -5.30 -3.20 15.08
C PHE A 189 -4.51 -3.80 13.90
N VAL A 190 -4.89 -3.49 12.65
CA VAL A 190 -4.22 -4.01 11.46
C VAL A 190 -2.77 -3.53 11.39
N ALA A 191 -2.51 -2.23 11.57
CA ALA A 191 -1.16 -1.68 11.54
C ALA A 191 -0.26 -2.30 12.62
N SER A 192 -0.76 -2.50 13.84
CA SER A 192 -0.01 -3.17 14.91
C SER A 192 0.45 -4.57 14.50
N ALA A 193 -0.46 -5.38 13.93
CA ALA A 193 -0.14 -6.72 13.45
C ALA A 193 0.82 -6.71 12.25
N LEU A 194 0.64 -5.78 11.30
CA LEU A 194 1.52 -5.65 10.14
C LEU A 194 2.93 -5.21 10.54
N LEU A 195 3.06 -4.28 11.50
CA LEU A 195 4.35 -3.85 11.99
C LEU A 195 5.09 -4.94 12.75
N ALA A 196 4.37 -5.77 13.52
CA ALA A 196 4.96 -6.92 14.18
C ALA A 196 5.48 -7.97 13.18
N ALA A 197 4.78 -8.16 12.05
CA ALA A 197 5.14 -9.16 11.04
C ALA A 197 6.20 -8.65 10.05
N HIS A 198 6.16 -7.37 9.68
CA HIS A 198 6.90 -6.81 8.55
C HIS A 198 7.86 -5.68 8.95
N GLY A 199 7.74 -5.11 10.15
CA GLY A 199 8.56 -3.98 10.62
C GLY A 199 8.14 -2.61 10.08
N THR A 200 7.57 -2.55 8.88
CA THR A 200 7.00 -1.34 8.25
C THR A 200 5.57 -1.60 7.78
N CYS A 201 4.73 -0.58 7.88
CA CYS A 201 3.36 -0.59 7.38
C CYS A 201 3.12 0.61 6.46
N GLY A 202 2.60 0.35 5.26
CA GLY A 202 2.26 1.35 4.24
C GLY A 202 0.78 1.34 3.86
N LEU A 203 0.35 2.37 3.14
CA LEU A 203 -0.95 2.46 2.46
C LEU A 203 -0.92 3.54 1.37
N MET A 204 -1.86 3.44 0.44
CA MET A 204 -2.16 4.51 -0.53
C MET A 204 -3.42 5.27 -0.10
N VAL A 205 -3.44 6.57 -0.38
CA VAL A 205 -4.58 7.45 -0.08
C VAL A 205 -4.69 8.53 -1.16
N ASP A 206 -5.91 8.92 -1.51
CA ASP A 206 -6.10 10.07 -2.40
C ASP A 206 -5.58 11.35 -1.74
N GLY A 207 -4.93 12.21 -2.54
CA GLY A 207 -4.24 13.41 -2.02
C GLY A 207 -5.17 14.44 -1.38
N ASP A 208 -6.46 14.42 -1.75
CA ASP A 208 -7.51 15.31 -1.25
C ASP A 208 -8.32 14.70 -0.08
N ASN A 209 -8.07 13.45 0.30
CA ASN A 209 -8.76 12.78 1.39
C ASN A 209 -8.20 13.19 2.77
N ALA A 210 -8.43 14.44 3.15
CA ALA A 210 -7.95 15.03 4.39
C ALA A 210 -8.38 14.26 5.65
N VAL A 211 -9.55 13.60 5.61
CA VAL A 211 -10.07 12.79 6.71
C VAL A 211 -9.22 11.54 6.92
N ALA A 212 -8.93 10.78 5.86
CA ALA A 212 -8.07 9.60 5.95
C ALA A 212 -6.64 9.98 6.31
N ILE A 213 -6.08 11.01 5.68
CA ILE A 213 -4.73 11.51 6.00
C ILE A 213 -4.62 11.91 7.47
N GLY A 214 -5.62 12.64 8.00
CA GLY A 214 -5.67 13.04 9.40
C GLY A 214 -5.77 11.86 10.37
N LEU A 215 -6.51 10.81 10.00
CA LEU A 215 -6.58 9.57 10.77
C LEU A 215 -5.21 8.89 10.85
N TYR A 216 -4.56 8.67 9.70
CA TYR A 216 -3.29 7.95 9.68
C TYR A 216 -2.15 8.74 10.33
N ARG A 217 -2.17 10.08 10.25
CA ARG A 217 -1.25 10.94 11.02
C ARG A 217 -1.40 10.74 12.54
N LYS A 218 -2.62 10.58 13.05
CA LYS A 218 -2.84 10.26 14.49
C LYS A 218 -2.29 8.88 14.88
N LEU A 219 -2.23 7.95 13.93
CA LEU A 219 -1.58 6.65 14.11
C LEU A 219 -0.06 6.69 13.88
N GLY A 220 0.51 7.88 13.65
CA GLY A 220 1.95 8.08 13.45
C GLY A 220 2.45 7.72 12.06
N PHE A 221 1.58 7.70 11.04
CA PHE A 221 1.99 7.56 9.65
C PHE A 221 2.44 8.91 9.07
N HIS A 222 3.53 8.86 8.30
CA HIS A 222 4.05 9.99 7.55
C HIS A 222 3.50 9.97 6.12
N TYR A 223 3.11 11.13 5.62
CA TYR A 223 2.61 11.29 4.26
C TYR A 223 3.74 11.70 3.32
N ARG A 224 3.79 11.08 2.13
CA ARG A 224 4.60 11.51 1.00
C ARG A 224 3.72 11.56 -0.25
N ALA A 225 3.83 12.63 -1.03
CA ALA A 225 3.21 12.66 -2.35
C ALA A 225 3.99 11.73 -3.29
N VAL A 226 3.26 10.95 -4.08
CA VAL A 226 3.79 10.09 -5.13
C VAL A 226 3.13 10.43 -6.46
N ILE A 227 3.86 10.18 -7.54
CA ILE A 227 3.46 10.50 -8.90
C ILE A 227 3.50 9.22 -9.72
N ALA A 228 2.37 8.88 -10.31
CA ALA A 228 2.34 7.93 -11.41
C ALA A 228 2.76 8.66 -12.68
N LEU A 229 3.74 8.11 -13.38
CA LEU A 229 4.22 8.60 -14.68
C LEU A 229 3.51 7.86 -15.82
N ASP A 230 3.54 8.42 -17.03
CA ASP A 230 3.11 7.72 -18.24
C ASP A 230 4.30 7.01 -18.90
N ALA A 231 4.12 5.78 -19.35
CA ALA A 231 5.12 5.01 -20.09
C ALA A 231 4.57 4.50 -21.43
#